data_AF-A0AAU1ZSJ7-F1
#
_entry.id   AF-A0AAU1ZSJ7-F1
#
_cell.length_a   1.000
_cell.length_b   1.000
_cell.length_c   1.000
_cell.angle_alpha   90.00
_cell.angle_beta   90.00
_cell.angle_gamma   90.00
#
_symmetry.space_group_name_H-M   'P 1'
#
loop_
_entity.id
_entity.type
_entity.pdbx_description
1 polymer ?
#
loop_
_entity_poly.entity_id
_entity_poly.type
_entity_poly.pdbx_seq_one_letter_code
_entity_poly.pdbx_strand_id
1 'polypeptide(L)'
;MSMPMDGGPSEDDQVVALRAEVDQLKEAVTSHAVVDQAIGMMVALGRVTPDQGWEVLKEVSQHTNIKLRNLAEMILIWGRNGEMPSDIRAELEDALDRFGPTQIPGGAPDTERYS
;
A
#
# COMPACT_ATOMS: atom_id res chain seq x y z
N MET A 1 40.89 -40.16 14.36
CA MET A 1 40.54 -38.91 13.65
C MET A 1 39.01 -38.88 13.61
N SER A 2 38.38 -38.39 14.68
CA SER A 2 36.91 -38.29 14.77
C SER A 2 36.48 -36.97 14.15
N MET A 3 35.56 -37.04 13.19
CA MET A 3 34.95 -35.88 12.56
C MET A 3 34.12 -35.09 13.60
N PRO A 4 34.18 -33.75 13.62
CA PRO A 4 33.22 -32.98 14.39
C PRO A 4 31.84 -33.13 13.75
N MET A 5 30.83 -33.36 14.57
CA MET A 5 29.43 -33.29 14.14
C MET A 5 29.17 -31.86 13.69
N ASP A 6 28.71 -31.69 12.45
CA ASP A 6 28.10 -30.43 11.99
C ASP A 6 27.02 -30.05 12.99
N GLY A 7 27.30 -29.03 13.80
CA GLY A 7 26.31 -28.41 14.66
C GLY A 7 25.30 -27.71 13.78
N GLY A 8 24.16 -28.36 13.53
CA GLY A 8 22.98 -27.67 13.03
C GLY A 8 22.69 -26.44 13.90
N PRO A 9 22.03 -25.41 13.34
CA PRO A 9 21.83 -24.14 14.02
C PRO A 9 21.32 -24.38 15.44
N SER A 10 22.02 -23.81 16.43
CA SER A 10 21.68 -23.97 17.84
C SER A 10 20.23 -23.54 18.06
N GLU A 11 19.56 -24.08 19.08
CA GLU A 11 18.22 -23.62 19.47
C GLU A 11 18.20 -22.10 19.66
N ASP A 12 19.31 -21.51 20.12
CA ASP A 12 19.50 -20.06 20.23
C ASP A 12 19.54 -19.33 18.88
N ASP A 13 20.19 -19.90 17.86
CA ASP A 13 20.23 -19.31 16.51
C ASP A 13 18.85 -19.34 15.85
N GLN A 14 18.08 -20.41 16.09
CA GLN A 14 16.70 -20.54 15.63
C GLN A 14 15.78 -19.53 16.32
N VAL A 15 15.95 -19.30 17.63
CA VAL A 15 15.19 -18.29 18.39
C VAL A 15 15.52 -16.86 17.93
N VAL A 16 16.79 -16.56 17.60
CA VAL A 16 17.20 -15.26 17.07
C VAL A 16 16.62 -15.02 15.67
N ALA A 17 16.68 -16.01 14.79
CA ALA A 17 16.10 -15.92 13.45
C ALA A 17 14.58 -15.72 13.50
N LEU A 18 13.87 -16.47 14.34
CA LEU A 18 12.42 -16.29 14.53
C LEU A 18 12.07 -14.91 15.09
N ARG A 19 12.88 -14.36 16.00
CA ARG A 19 12.67 -13.00 16.52
C ARG A 19 12.88 -11.92 15.45
N ALA A 20 13.92 -12.06 14.64
CA ALA A 20 14.17 -11.15 13.52
C ALA A 20 13.04 -11.19 12.48
N GLU A 21 12.50 -12.39 12.20
CA GLU A 21 11.35 -12.56 11.31
C GLU A 21 10.08 -11.94 11.91
N VAL A 22 9.83 -12.14 13.21
CA VAL A 22 8.72 -11.50 13.94
C VAL A 22 8.85 -9.97 13.94
N ASP A 23 10.05 -9.43 14.09
CA ASP A 23 10.28 -7.99 14.09
C ASP A 23 10.14 -7.40 12.67
N GLN A 24 10.60 -8.10 11.63
CA GLN A 24 10.36 -7.74 10.23
C GLN A 24 8.86 -7.79 9.87
N LEU A 25 8.14 -8.81 10.34
CA LEU A 25 6.69 -8.92 10.14
C LEU A 25 5.93 -7.84 10.92
N LYS A 26 6.34 -7.51 12.15
CA LYS A 26 5.77 -6.39 12.91
C LYS A 26 6.05 -5.04 12.25
N GLU A 27 7.24 -4.85 11.70
CA GLU A 27 7.60 -3.64 10.96
C GLU A 27 6.79 -3.54 9.65
N ALA A 28 6.60 -4.66 8.94
CA ALA A 28 5.72 -4.74 7.78
C ALA A 28 4.26 -4.43 8.15
N VAL A 29 3.72 -5.03 9.20
CA VAL A 29 2.35 -4.78 9.69
C VAL A 29 2.16 -3.34 10.19
N THR A 30 3.16 -2.77 10.87
CA THR A 30 3.11 -1.37 11.34
C THR A 30 3.25 -0.39 10.17
N SER A 31 4.04 -0.74 9.15
CA SER A 31 4.12 0.02 7.91
C SER A 31 2.82 -0.09 7.09
N HIS A 32 2.11 -1.21 7.17
CA HIS A 32 0.83 -1.40 6.49
C HIS A 32 -0.25 -0.50 7.08
N ALA A 33 -0.31 -0.27 8.40
CA ALA A 33 -1.38 0.52 9.00
C ALA A 33 -1.54 1.94 8.42
N VAL A 34 -0.43 2.64 8.15
CA VAL A 34 -0.47 4.00 7.55
C VAL A 34 -0.86 3.92 6.08
N VAL A 35 -0.39 2.90 5.38
CA VAL A 35 -0.71 2.66 3.97
C VAL A 35 -2.18 2.30 3.80
N ASP A 36 -2.71 1.42 4.65
CA ASP A 36 -4.11 1.00 4.66
C ASP A 36 -5.05 2.20 4.93
N GLN A 37 -4.63 3.14 5.78
CA GLN A 37 -5.38 4.39 6.00
C GLN A 37 -5.38 5.28 4.75
N ALA A 38 -4.23 5.41 4.08
CA ALA A 38 -4.17 6.14 2.82
C ALA A 38 -5.02 5.49 1.72
N ILE A 39 -5.03 4.16 1.62
CA ILE A 39 -5.93 3.40 0.74
C ILE A 39 -7.39 3.72 1.09
N GLY A 40 -7.75 3.68 2.38
CA GLY A 40 -9.10 4.03 2.84
C GLY A 40 -9.52 5.45 2.43
N MET A 41 -8.60 6.40 2.48
CA MET A 41 -8.84 7.75 1.94
C MET A 41 -9.03 7.77 0.43
N MET A 42 -8.23 7.02 -0.34
CA MET A 42 -8.39 6.92 -1.80
C MET A 42 -9.74 6.32 -2.17
N VAL A 43 -10.19 5.31 -1.45
CA VAL A 43 -11.53 4.72 -1.63
C VAL A 43 -12.62 5.76 -1.35
N ALA A 44 -12.52 6.48 -0.23
CA ALA A 44 -13.53 7.46 0.17
C ALA A 44 -13.59 8.70 -0.74
N LEU A 45 -12.44 9.23 -1.14
CA LEU A 45 -12.32 10.50 -1.88
C LEU A 45 -12.25 10.28 -3.39
N GLY A 46 -11.46 9.31 -3.83
CA GLY A 46 -11.25 8.97 -5.24
C GLY A 46 -12.29 8.00 -5.82
N ARG A 47 -13.17 7.42 -4.98
CA ARG A 47 -14.22 6.47 -5.41
C ARG A 47 -13.68 5.27 -6.20
N VAL A 48 -12.51 4.80 -5.79
CA VAL A 48 -11.87 3.59 -6.28
C VAL A 48 -12.11 2.42 -5.32
N THR A 49 -11.97 1.19 -5.79
CA THR A 49 -11.90 0.01 -4.90
C THR A 49 -10.60 0.02 -4.09
N PRO A 50 -10.51 -0.75 -2.98
CA PRO A 50 -9.28 -0.87 -2.21
C PRO A 50 -8.07 -1.33 -3.06
N ASP A 51 -8.28 -2.29 -3.96
CA ASP A 51 -7.21 -2.82 -4.84
C ASP A 51 -6.70 -1.75 -5.81
N GLN A 52 -7.60 -0.95 -6.38
CA GLN A 52 -7.20 0.20 -7.20
C GLN A 52 -6.53 1.30 -6.37
N GLY A 53 -6.99 1.56 -5.14
CA GLY A 53 -6.35 2.51 -4.24
C GLY A 53 -4.91 2.11 -3.93
N TRP A 54 -4.63 0.82 -3.80
CA TRP A 54 -3.27 0.29 -3.70
C TRP A 54 -2.45 0.50 -4.97
N GLU A 55 -2.97 0.18 -6.14
CA GLU A 55 -2.26 0.38 -7.41
C GLU A 55 -1.97 1.87 -7.69
N VAL A 56 -2.89 2.77 -7.34
CA VAL A 56 -2.69 4.23 -7.37
C VAL A 56 -1.47 4.63 -6.52
N LEU A 57 -1.42 4.22 -5.25
CA LEU A 57 -0.31 4.54 -4.36
C LEU A 57 1.03 4.02 -4.90
N LYS A 58 1.00 2.82 -5.48
CA LYS A 58 2.18 2.15 -6.02
C LYS A 58 2.68 2.81 -7.32
N GLU A 59 1.80 3.26 -8.20
CA GLU A 59 2.16 3.99 -9.44
C GLU A 59 2.78 5.35 -9.09
N VAL A 60 2.10 6.14 -8.23
CA VAL A 60 2.60 7.45 -7.79
C VAL A 60 3.94 7.32 -7.08
N SER A 61 4.10 6.33 -6.20
CA SER A 61 5.37 6.07 -5.51
C SER A 61 6.51 5.80 -6.49
N GLN A 62 6.26 5.03 -7.56
CA GLN A 62 7.26 4.73 -8.58
C GLN A 62 7.59 5.95 -9.45
N HIS A 63 6.59 6.70 -9.91
CA HIS A 63 6.79 7.87 -10.78
C HIS A 63 7.49 9.02 -10.06
N THR A 64 7.17 9.21 -8.78
CA THR A 64 7.75 10.29 -7.96
C THR A 64 9.05 9.87 -7.25
N ASN A 65 9.39 8.58 -7.29
CA ASN A 65 10.51 7.97 -6.54
C ASN A 65 10.45 8.26 -5.03
N ILE A 66 9.23 8.35 -4.48
CA ILE A 66 8.97 8.53 -3.04
C ILE A 66 8.64 7.19 -2.43
N LYS A 67 9.20 6.91 -1.24
CA LYS A 67 8.83 5.70 -0.48
C LYS A 67 7.33 5.70 -0.19
N LEU A 68 6.66 4.58 -0.47
CA LEU A 68 5.21 4.42 -0.34
C LEU A 68 4.67 4.87 1.03
N ARG A 69 5.39 4.58 2.12
CA ARG A 69 5.04 5.08 3.46
C ARG A 69 5.00 6.61 3.55
N ASN A 70 6.01 7.29 3.01
CA ASN A 70 6.06 8.75 3.04
C ASN A 70 4.93 9.34 2.18
N LEU A 71 4.64 8.73 1.04
CA LEU A 71 3.50 9.11 0.20
C LEU A 71 2.17 8.94 0.97
N ALA A 72 2.00 7.82 1.68
CA ALA A 72 0.82 7.59 2.50
C ALA A 72 0.68 8.64 3.63
N GLU A 73 1.77 8.99 4.32
CA GLU A 73 1.78 10.06 5.33
C GLU A 73 1.40 11.42 4.71
N MET A 74 1.90 11.74 3.52
CA MET A 74 1.54 12.95 2.79
C MET A 74 0.05 12.98 2.44
N ILE A 75 -0.53 11.85 2.04
CA ILE A 75 -1.96 11.72 1.77
C ILE A 75 -2.77 11.94 3.05
N LEU A 76 -2.36 11.40 4.19
CA LEU A 76 -3.07 11.63 5.46
C LEU A 76 -3.02 13.10 5.89
N ILE A 77 -1.89 13.77 5.69
CA ILE A 77 -1.77 15.23 5.93
C ILE A 77 -2.72 15.97 5.01
N TRP A 78 -2.68 15.66 3.71
CA TRP A 78 -3.56 16.25 2.71
C TRP A 78 -5.04 16.07 3.03
N GLY A 79 -5.47 14.89 3.51
CA GLY A 79 -6.84 14.66 3.94
C GLY A 79 -7.28 15.53 5.13
N ARG A 80 -6.33 15.91 5.98
CA ARG A 80 -6.58 16.71 7.17
C ARG A 80 -6.62 18.21 6.89
N ASN A 81 -5.72 18.73 6.04
CA ASN A 81 -5.54 20.18 5.87
C ASN A 81 -5.48 20.65 4.40
N GLY A 82 -5.60 19.75 3.43
CA GLY A 82 -5.59 20.05 1.99
C GLY A 82 -4.20 20.34 1.41
N GLU A 83 -3.13 20.20 2.19
CA GLU A 83 -1.75 20.50 1.76
C GLU A 83 -1.08 19.28 1.13
N MET A 84 -0.60 19.43 -0.10
CA MET A 84 0.23 18.45 -0.80
C MET A 84 1.05 19.19 -1.87
N PRO A 85 2.33 18.85 -2.10
CA PRO A 85 3.11 19.40 -3.20
C PRO A 85 2.39 19.21 -4.54
N SER A 86 2.43 20.23 -5.40
CA SER A 86 1.69 20.25 -6.67
C SER A 86 2.00 19.05 -7.56
N ASP A 87 3.27 18.67 -7.63
CA ASP A 87 3.75 17.63 -8.54
C ASP A 87 3.22 16.26 -8.09
N ILE A 88 3.20 16.02 -6.78
CA ILE A 88 2.66 14.78 -6.20
C ILE A 88 1.15 14.73 -6.33
N ARG A 89 0.47 15.87 -6.16
CA ARG A 89 -0.97 15.96 -6.38
C ARG A 89 -1.33 15.65 -7.83
N ALA A 90 -0.60 16.22 -8.79
CA ALA A 90 -0.85 16.00 -10.21
C ALA A 90 -0.69 14.53 -10.59
N GLU A 91 0.38 13.88 -10.12
CA GLU A 91 0.58 12.43 -10.33
C GLU A 91 -0.51 11.60 -9.65
N LEU A 92 -0.96 12.00 -8.45
CA LEU A 92 -2.05 11.31 -7.75
C LEU A 92 -3.39 11.44 -8.49
N GLU A 93 -3.69 12.62 -9.02
CA GLU A 93 -4.88 12.88 -9.82
C GLU A 93 -4.83 12.08 -11.14
N ASP A 94 -3.69 12.07 -11.85
CA ASP A 94 -3.51 11.29 -13.09
C ASP A 94 -3.67 9.78 -12.84
N ALA A 95 -3.06 9.26 -11.77
CA ALA A 95 -3.23 7.87 -11.37
C ALA A 95 -4.69 7.56 -11.02
N LEU A 96 -5.36 8.42 -10.24
CA LEU A 96 -6.78 8.23 -9.90
C LEU A 96 -7.69 8.26 -11.14
N ASP A 97 -7.42 9.13 -12.12
CA ASP A 97 -8.17 9.17 -13.38
C ASP A 97 -7.93 7.92 -14.23
N ARG A 98 -6.71 7.38 -14.22
CA ARG A 98 -6.39 6.11 -14.92
C ARG A 98 -7.07 4.90 -14.26
N PHE A 99 -7.20 4.90 -12.94
CA PHE A 99 -7.82 3.81 -12.17
C PHE A 99 -9.30 4.05 -11.85
N GLY A 100 -9.88 5.21 -12.19
CA GLY A 100 -11.24 5.62 -11.85
C GLY A 100 -12.15 5.94 -13.05
N PRO A 101 -13.49 5.96 -12.87
CA PRO A 101 -14.27 5.59 -11.69
C PRO A 101 -14.72 4.12 -11.71
N THR A 102 -14.80 3.50 -10.54
CA THR A 102 -15.42 2.16 -10.42
C THR A 102 -16.94 2.32 -10.29
N GLN A 103 -17.70 1.50 -11.03
CA GLN A 103 -19.11 1.27 -10.75
C GLN A 103 -19.31 1.01 -9.25
N ILE A 104 -20.09 1.88 -8.60
CA ILE A 104 -20.63 1.62 -7.27
C ILE A 104 -21.27 0.22 -7.30
N PRO A 105 -21.01 -0.70 -6.35
CA PRO A 105 -21.85 -1.88 -6.18
C PRO A 105 -23.31 -1.44 -5.97
N GLY A 106 -24.14 -1.57 -7.01
CA GLY A 106 -25.52 -1.04 -7.06
C GLY A 106 -25.79 -0.01 -8.17
N GLY A 107 -24.78 0.43 -8.94
CA GLY A 107 -25.00 1.10 -10.22
C GLY A 107 -25.60 0.11 -11.21
N ALA A 108 -26.77 0.42 -11.76
CA ALA A 108 -27.50 -0.46 -12.67
C ALA A 108 -26.58 -1.03 -13.76
N PRO A 109 -26.69 -2.33 -14.10
CA PRO A 109 -25.98 -2.86 -15.27
C PRO A 109 -26.45 -2.09 -16.50
N ASP A 110 -25.52 -1.75 -17.40
CA ASP A 110 -25.83 -1.27 -18.75
C ASP A 110 -26.77 -2.27 -19.44
N THR A 111 -28.07 -2.03 -19.36
CA THR A 111 -29.10 -2.85 -20.01
C THR A 111 -29.31 -2.48 -21.48
N GLU A 112 -28.49 -1.60 -22.04
CA GLU A 112 -28.59 -1.15 -23.43
C GLU A 112 -27.50 -1.77 -24.32
N ARG A 113 -27.47 -3.10 -24.42
CA ARG A 113 -26.75 -3.79 -25.52
C ARG A 113 -27.51 -4.95 -26.17
N TYR A 114 -28.83 -4.98 -26.02
CA TYR A 114 -29.69 -5.79 -26.88
C TYR A 114 -30.97 -5.01 -27.21
N SER A 115 -30.99 -4.39 -28.39
CA SER A 115 -32.20 -4.04 -29.14
C SER A 115 -31.89 -4.19 -30.62
#